data_AF-A0A6G0X4N7-F1
#
_entry.id   AF-A0A6G0X4N7-F1
#
_cell.length_a   1.000
_cell.length_b   1.000
_cell.length_c   1.000
_cell.angle_alpha   90.00
_cell.angle_beta   90.00
_cell.angle_gamma   90.00
#
_symmetry.space_group_name_H-M   'P 1'
#
loop_
_entity.id
_entity.type
_entity.pdbx_description
1 polymer ?
#
loop_
_entity_poly.entity_id
_entity_poly.type
_entity_poly.pdbx_seq_one_letter_code
_entity_poly.pdbx_strand_id
1 'polypeptide(L)'
;MARYTSVQAYPDSKVGSLPYDNVKDKSGASTSSTAPGSGNQKFAFNKVENVSGSTAGAGSGEFHMYRAARRREMERIAAMEKEHKQTQEEKEFHEKRKQAQLEQELKAQQKAGKRRRKQENAKLRKMMGQTNDDKKGEESTPALENVMPGGVPEIPNDGTFLEKLLAQQKEKAEQS
;
A
#
# COMPACT_ATOMS: atom_id res chain seq x y z
N MET A 1 6.86 -22.92 -35.75
CA MET A 1 6.52 -23.27 -34.36
C MET A 1 7.81 -23.37 -33.55
N ALA A 2 8.08 -22.42 -32.65
CA ALA A 2 8.95 -22.61 -31.50
C ALA A 2 8.62 -21.50 -30.50
N ARG A 3 7.98 -21.86 -29.38
CA ARG A 3 7.70 -20.97 -28.25
C ARG A 3 8.83 -21.20 -27.25
N TYR A 4 9.71 -20.23 -27.06
CA TYR A 4 10.70 -20.27 -25.99
C TYR A 4 10.01 -19.94 -24.67
N THR A 5 9.79 -20.95 -23.84
CA THR A 5 9.38 -20.79 -22.44
C THR A 5 10.62 -20.45 -21.62
N SER A 6 10.73 -19.23 -21.10
CA SER A 6 11.76 -18.86 -20.14
C SER A 6 11.43 -19.47 -18.77
N VAL A 7 12.19 -20.46 -18.33
CA VAL A 7 12.13 -20.98 -16.96
C VAL A 7 12.93 -20.02 -16.07
N GLN A 8 12.25 -19.33 -15.16
CA GLN A 8 12.91 -18.58 -14.08
C GLN A 8 13.40 -19.59 -13.04
N ALA A 9 14.72 -19.81 -12.99
CA ALA A 9 15.35 -20.54 -11.89
C ALA A 9 15.57 -19.58 -10.72
N TYR A 10 14.89 -19.82 -9.60
CA TYR A 10 15.21 -19.16 -8.33
C TYR A 10 16.50 -19.80 -7.78
N PRO A 11 17.53 -19.02 -7.42
CA PRO A 11 18.64 -19.58 -6.66
C PRO A 11 18.12 -19.85 -5.25
N ASP A 12 18.06 -21.12 -4.86
CA ASP A 12 17.84 -21.52 -3.47
C ASP A 12 18.80 -20.73 -2.57
N SER A 13 18.23 -20.14 -1.52
CA SER A 13 18.96 -19.35 -0.56
C SER A 13 20.13 -20.17 0.01
N LYS A 14 21.33 -19.59 -0.08
CA LYS A 14 22.53 -20.13 0.57
C LYS A 14 22.25 -20.29 2.06
N VAL A 15 21.92 -21.51 2.48
CA VAL A 15 22.05 -21.92 3.88
C VAL A 15 23.53 -21.80 4.24
N GLY A 16 23.85 -20.81 5.07
CA GLY A 16 25.22 -20.58 5.52
C GLY A 16 25.68 -21.76 6.38
N SER A 17 26.50 -22.67 5.82
CA SER A 17 27.19 -23.68 6.60
C SER A 17 28.34 -23.02 7.37
N LEU A 18 28.29 -23.13 8.70
CA LEU A 18 29.39 -22.71 9.56
C LEU A 18 30.42 -23.86 9.64
N PRO A 19 31.72 -23.63 9.39
CA PRO A 19 32.75 -24.66 9.50
C PRO A 19 32.93 -25.10 10.96
N TYR A 20 33.08 -26.42 11.15
CA TYR A 20 33.18 -27.10 12.45
C TYR A 20 34.35 -26.59 13.32
N ASP A 21 35.41 -26.08 12.70
CA ASP A 21 36.62 -25.62 13.39
C ASP A 21 36.38 -24.37 14.28
N ASN A 22 35.37 -23.56 13.98
CA ASN A 22 35.09 -22.34 14.74
C ASN A 22 34.38 -22.57 16.09
N VAL A 23 33.98 -23.80 16.39
CA VAL A 23 33.20 -24.16 17.59
C VAL A 23 34.09 -24.71 18.72
N LYS A 24 35.34 -25.08 18.43
CA LYS A 24 36.18 -25.86 19.36
C LYS A 24 36.86 -25.03 20.45
N ASP A 25 37.11 -23.74 20.20
CA ASP A 25 38.00 -22.94 21.06
C ASP A 25 37.31 -21.79 21.78
N LYS A 26 36.26 -22.06 22.57
CA LYS A 26 35.77 -21.13 23.63
C LYS A 26 35.20 -21.89 24.83
N SER A 27 36.08 -22.50 25.62
CA SER A 27 35.78 -23.09 26.94
C SER A 27 35.99 -22.13 28.11
N GLY A 28 35.91 -20.81 27.89
CA GLY A 28 36.16 -19.81 28.93
C GLY A 28 35.22 -18.61 28.86
N ALA A 29 34.34 -18.52 29.88
CA ALA A 29 33.60 -17.34 30.32
C ALA A 29 32.67 -16.64 29.30
N SER A 30 31.37 -16.96 29.37
CA SER A 30 30.29 -16.12 28.85
C SER A 30 29.31 -15.81 29.97
N THR A 31 29.56 -14.70 30.65
CA THR A 31 28.66 -14.05 31.60
C THR A 31 27.31 -13.76 30.93
N SER A 32 26.24 -14.36 31.45
CA SER A 32 24.87 -14.20 30.98
C SER A 32 24.28 -12.87 31.45
N SER A 33 24.51 -11.80 30.70
CA SER A 33 23.75 -10.55 30.86
C SER A 33 23.69 -9.81 29.53
N THR A 34 22.63 -10.00 28.76
CA THR A 34 22.31 -9.06 27.67
C THR A 34 20.80 -8.92 27.56
N ALA A 35 20.35 -7.69 27.76
CA ALA A 35 18.97 -7.24 27.58
C ALA A 35 18.47 -7.49 26.15
N PRO A 36 17.15 -7.64 25.93
CA PRO A 36 16.60 -7.88 24.61
C PRO A 36 16.58 -6.56 23.84
N GLY A 37 17.57 -6.35 22.98
CA GLY A 37 17.56 -5.24 22.03
C GLY A 37 18.95 -4.70 21.72
N SER A 38 19.59 -5.26 20.69
CA SER A 38 20.48 -4.53 19.77
C SER A 38 21.03 -5.48 18.70
N GLY A 39 21.12 -4.98 17.47
CA GLY A 39 21.49 -5.70 16.26
C GLY A 39 22.95 -6.13 16.22
N ASN A 40 23.23 -7.31 16.79
CA ASN A 40 24.14 -8.32 16.24
C ASN A 40 24.02 -9.56 17.13
N GLN A 41 22.86 -10.22 17.09
CA GLN A 41 22.65 -11.46 17.84
C GLN A 41 23.46 -12.55 17.14
N LYS A 42 24.72 -12.71 17.56
CA LYS A 42 25.51 -13.91 17.26
C LYS A 42 24.64 -15.09 17.64
N PHE A 43 24.43 -16.03 16.71
CA PHE A 43 23.62 -17.21 16.93
C PHE A 43 24.05 -17.91 18.22
N ALA A 44 23.25 -17.76 19.27
CA ALA A 44 23.49 -18.41 20.55
C ALA A 44 22.86 -19.80 20.45
N PHE A 45 23.72 -20.82 20.34
CA PHE A 45 23.28 -22.20 20.41
C PHE A 45 22.72 -22.46 21.82
N ASN A 46 21.41 -22.69 21.91
CA ASN A 46 20.73 -22.99 23.17
C ASN A 46 21.05 -24.43 23.59
N LYS A 47 22.23 -24.63 24.19
CA LYS A 47 22.60 -25.91 24.80
C LYS A 47 21.84 -26.06 26.11
N VAL A 48 20.98 -27.08 26.19
CA VAL A 48 20.34 -27.47 27.45
C VAL A 48 21.31 -28.40 28.19
N GLU A 49 21.74 -28.01 29.38
CA GLU A 49 22.74 -28.76 30.15
C GLU A 49 22.12 -29.90 30.99
N ASN A 50 20.83 -29.79 31.33
CA ASN A 50 20.13 -30.73 32.21
C ASN A 50 19.19 -31.66 31.41
N VAL A 51 19.76 -32.48 30.52
CA VAL A 51 18.98 -33.43 29.71
C VAL A 51 18.98 -34.81 30.37
N SER A 52 17.82 -35.25 30.86
CA SER A 52 17.58 -36.63 31.28
C SER A 52 17.22 -37.50 30.07
N GLY A 53 17.45 -38.82 30.17
CA GLY A 53 17.16 -39.75 29.09
C GLY A 53 15.66 -39.75 28.70
N SER A 54 15.35 -39.94 27.42
CA SER A 54 13.97 -39.84 26.90
C SER A 54 12.99 -40.87 27.48
N THR A 55 13.51 -41.94 28.08
CA THR A 55 12.73 -42.99 28.78
C THR A 55 12.89 -42.94 30.30
N ALA A 56 13.58 -41.93 30.84
CA ALA A 56 13.69 -41.75 32.27
C ALA A 56 12.33 -41.33 32.86
N GLY A 57 12.00 -41.86 34.04
CA GLY A 57 10.77 -41.48 34.75
C GLY A 57 10.81 -40.03 35.25
N ALA A 58 9.66 -39.53 35.72
CA ALA A 58 9.57 -38.19 36.28
C ALA A 58 10.37 -38.09 37.60
N GLY A 59 11.41 -37.24 37.60
CA GLY A 59 12.16 -36.89 38.81
C GLY A 59 11.42 -35.84 39.65
N SER A 60 11.79 -35.71 40.92
CA SER A 60 11.19 -34.73 41.85
C SER A 60 11.39 -33.27 41.44
N GLY A 61 12.44 -32.97 40.67
CA GLY A 61 12.75 -31.63 40.17
C GLY A 61 12.07 -31.26 38.85
N GLU A 62 11.50 -32.24 38.12
CA GLU A 62 10.97 -32.03 36.77
C GLU A 62 9.79 -31.06 36.77
N PHE A 63 8.94 -31.12 37.79
CA PHE A 63 7.81 -30.22 37.95
C PHE A 63 8.24 -28.74 38.00
N HIS A 64 9.33 -28.44 38.71
CA HIS A 64 9.83 -27.07 38.82
C HIS A 64 10.48 -26.58 37.52
N MET A 65 11.13 -27.47 36.77
CA MET A 65 11.69 -27.17 35.45
C MET A 65 10.58 -26.82 34.47
N TYR A 66 9.52 -27.65 34.40
CA TYR A 66 8.33 -27.35 33.59
C TYR A 66 7.70 -26.01 33.98
N ARG A 67 7.51 -25.75 35.28
CA ARG A 67 6.91 -24.50 35.75
C ARG A 67 7.72 -23.28 35.31
N ALA A 68 9.04 -23.35 35.40
CA ALA A 68 9.93 -22.26 34.97
C ALA A 68 9.91 -22.10 33.43
N ALA A 69 10.00 -23.20 32.68
CA ALA A 69 9.96 -23.19 31.23
C ALA A 69 8.63 -22.64 30.70
N ARG A 70 7.51 -23.08 31.27
CA ARG A 70 6.18 -22.59 30.91
C ARG A 70 6.04 -21.09 31.17
N ARG A 71 6.55 -20.59 32.31
CA ARG A 71 6.51 -19.15 32.59
C ARG A 71 7.26 -18.35 31.53
N ARG A 72 8.51 -18.77 31.21
CA ARG A 72 9.32 -18.13 30.15
C ARG A 72 8.59 -18.15 28.81
N GLU A 73 7.93 -19.26 28.48
CA GLU A 73 7.20 -19.38 27.22
C GLU A 73 5.94 -18.50 27.17
N MET A 74 5.17 -18.42 28.26
CA MET A 74 4.02 -17.52 28.33
C MET A 74 4.45 -16.05 28.23
N GLU A 75 5.54 -15.66 28.89
CA GLU A 75 6.12 -14.31 28.79
C GLU A 75 6.56 -14.01 27.35
N ARG A 76 7.21 -14.98 26.68
CA ARG A 76 7.62 -14.86 25.28
C ARG A 76 6.42 -14.68 24.34
N ILE A 77 5.38 -15.48 24.51
CA ILE A 77 4.14 -15.38 23.71
C ILE A 77 3.47 -14.03 23.95
N ALA A 78 3.34 -13.60 25.21
CA ALA A 78 2.75 -12.31 25.55
C ALA A 78 3.52 -11.12 24.96
N ALA A 79 4.86 -11.17 24.93
CA ALA A 79 5.68 -10.15 24.28
C ALA A 79 5.43 -10.09 22.77
N MET A 80 5.42 -11.25 22.10
CA MET A 80 5.16 -11.35 20.67
C MET A 80 3.75 -10.85 20.30
N GLU A 81 2.73 -11.21 21.09
CA GLU A 81 1.36 -10.73 20.89
C GLU A 81 1.25 -9.21 21.06
N LYS A 82 1.98 -8.64 22.04
CA LYS A 82 2.00 -7.19 22.25
C LYS A 82 2.65 -6.46 21.08
N GLU A 83 3.81 -6.92 20.61
CA GLU A 83 4.48 -6.37 19.43
C GLU A 83 3.60 -6.48 18.18
N HIS A 84 2.89 -7.60 18.03
CA HIS A 84 1.98 -7.80 16.92
C HIS A 84 0.82 -6.81 16.93
N LYS A 85 0.19 -6.60 18.09
CA LYS A 85 -0.89 -5.60 18.26
C LYS A 85 -0.40 -4.19 17.94
N GLN A 86 0.76 -3.79 18.47
CA GLN A 86 1.36 -2.48 18.18
C GLN A 86 1.60 -2.30 16.68
N THR A 87 2.18 -3.31 16.02
CA THR A 87 2.43 -3.28 14.57
C THR A 87 1.13 -3.17 13.76
N GLN A 88 0.05 -3.83 14.19
CA GLN A 88 -1.26 -3.71 13.54
C GLN A 88 -1.84 -2.30 13.71
N GLU A 89 -1.84 -1.77 14.93
CA GLU A 89 -2.34 -0.43 15.24
C GLU A 89 -1.58 0.65 14.44
N GLU A 90 -0.26 0.54 14.34
CA GLU A 90 0.57 1.44 13.55
C GLU A 90 0.23 1.37 12.05
N LYS A 91 0.07 0.15 11.51
CA LYS A 91 -0.33 -0.04 10.10
C LYS A 91 -1.67 0.60 9.82
N GLU A 92 -2.68 0.35 10.65
CA GLU A 92 -4.00 0.94 10.50
C GLU A 92 -3.96 2.48 10.58
N PHE A 93 -3.16 3.03 11.49
CA PHE A 93 -2.98 4.47 11.61
C PHE A 93 -2.34 5.07 10.36
N HIS A 94 -1.28 4.43 9.84
CA HIS A 94 -0.61 4.87 8.62
C HIS A 94 -1.52 4.78 7.39
N GLU A 95 -2.33 3.72 7.27
CA GLU A 95 -3.30 3.56 6.19
C GLU A 95 -4.38 4.66 6.24
N LYS A 96 -4.98 4.89 7.41
CA LYS A 96 -5.98 5.97 7.60
C LYS A 96 -5.39 7.34 7.25
N ARG A 97 -4.16 7.61 7.70
CA ARG A 97 -3.45 8.87 7.39
C ARG A 97 -3.20 9.03 5.89
N LYS A 98 -2.77 7.97 5.20
CA LYS A 98 -2.55 7.97 3.76
C LYS A 98 -3.84 8.20 2.99
N GLN A 99 -4.93 7.55 3.39
CA GLN A 99 -6.26 7.77 2.78
C GLN A 99 -6.71 9.23 2.93
N ALA A 100 -6.60 9.80 4.13
CA ALA A 100 -6.94 11.21 4.36
C ALA A 100 -6.11 12.17 3.50
N GLN A 101 -4.80 11.90 3.35
CA GLN A 101 -3.92 12.70 2.48
C GLN A 101 -4.34 12.59 1.00
N LEU A 102 -4.62 11.39 0.51
CA LEU A 102 -5.09 11.17 -0.87
C LEU A 102 -6.42 11.90 -1.13
N GLU A 103 -7.37 11.87 -0.20
CA GLU A 103 -8.62 12.61 -0.34
C GLU A 103 -8.40 14.13 -0.41
N GLN A 104 -7.49 14.66 0.42
CA GLN A 104 -7.14 16.08 0.39
C GLN A 104 -6.45 16.46 -0.92
N GLU A 105 -5.54 15.62 -1.42
CA GLU A 105 -4.88 15.81 -2.71
C GLU A 105 -5.88 15.78 -3.87
N LEU A 106 -6.81 14.82 -3.91
CA LEU A 106 -7.86 14.75 -4.92
C LEU A 106 -8.74 16.02 -4.90
N LYS A 107 -9.19 16.46 -3.72
CA LYS A 107 -9.95 17.71 -3.58
C LYS A 107 -9.15 18.93 -4.03
N ALA A 108 -7.85 18.98 -3.71
CA ALA A 108 -6.96 20.05 -4.13
C ALA A 108 -6.74 20.06 -5.66
N GLN A 109 -6.51 18.89 -6.26
CA GLN A 109 -6.36 18.73 -7.71
C GLN A 109 -7.62 19.14 -8.46
N GLN A 110 -8.81 18.74 -7.98
CA GLN A 110 -10.08 19.16 -8.57
C GLN A 110 -10.26 20.70 -8.52
N LYS A 111 -9.95 21.33 -7.38
CA LYS A 111 -10.00 22.80 -7.25
C LYS A 111 -8.99 23.50 -8.15
N ALA A 112 -7.76 22.98 -8.23
CA ALA A 112 -6.71 23.48 -9.11
C ALA A 112 -7.11 23.37 -10.59
N GLY A 113 -7.68 22.23 -11.00
CA GLY A 113 -8.22 22.01 -12.35
C GLY A 113 -9.33 22.99 -12.71
N LYS A 114 -10.29 23.21 -11.81
CA LYS A 114 -11.35 24.24 -11.99
C LYS A 114 -10.75 25.65 -12.15
N ARG A 115 -9.74 26.01 -11.35
CA ARG A 115 -9.05 27.32 -11.45
C ARG A 115 -8.28 27.46 -12.77
N ARG A 116 -7.59 26.41 -13.21
CA ARG A 116 -6.88 26.39 -14.49
C ARG A 116 -7.83 26.58 -15.68
N ARG A 117 -8.94 25.84 -15.72
CA ARG A 117 -9.99 26.02 -16.75
C ARG A 117 -10.54 27.44 -16.78
N LYS A 118 -10.83 28.03 -15.61
CA LYS A 118 -11.27 29.45 -15.53
C LYS A 118 -10.23 30.43 -16.05
N GLN A 119 -8.94 30.21 -15.76
CA GLN A 119 -7.85 31.04 -16.27
C GLN A 119 -7.69 30.92 -17.79
N GLU A 120 -7.76 29.70 -18.33
CA GLU A 120 -7.70 29.44 -19.78
C GLU A 120 -8.86 30.12 -20.50
N ASN A 121 -10.09 29.98 -19.99
CA ASN A 121 -11.27 30.67 -20.54
C ASN A 121 -11.14 32.20 -20.48
N ALA A 122 -10.63 32.76 -19.38
CA ALA A 122 -10.41 34.20 -19.26
C ALA A 122 -9.34 34.71 -20.25
N LYS A 123 -8.29 33.93 -20.51
CA LYS A 123 -7.27 34.25 -21.52
C LYS A 123 -7.86 34.21 -22.94
N LEU A 124 -8.66 33.19 -23.26
CA LEU A 124 -9.35 33.08 -24.55
C LEU A 124 -10.31 34.25 -24.79
N ARG A 125 -11.12 34.64 -23.80
CA ARG A 125 -12.03 35.80 -23.91
C ARG A 125 -11.28 37.11 -24.16
N LYS A 126 -10.11 37.30 -23.53
CA LYS A 126 -9.24 38.45 -23.79
C LYS A 126 -8.68 38.45 -25.21
N MET A 127 -8.26 37.28 -25.72
CA MET A 127 -7.78 37.15 -27.11
C MET A 127 -8.88 37.39 -28.14
N MET A 128 -10.12 37.00 -27.85
CA MET A 128 -11.28 37.25 -28.72
C MET A 128 -11.87 38.67 -28.62
N GLY A 129 -11.26 39.58 -27.86
CA GLY A 129 -11.66 41.00 -27.84
C GLY A 129 -13.01 41.32 -27.20
N GLN A 130 -13.64 40.37 -26.48
CA GLN A 130 -14.89 40.63 -25.75
C GLN A 130 -14.59 41.32 -24.41
N THR A 131 -14.58 42.65 -24.42
CA THR A 131 -14.57 43.48 -23.20
C THR A 131 -16.01 43.74 -22.75
N ASN A 132 -16.31 43.41 -21.49
CA ASN A 132 -17.65 43.35 -20.90
C ASN A 132 -18.45 44.67 -20.98
N ASP A 133 -19.60 44.62 -21.63
CA ASP A 133 -20.83 45.31 -21.24
C ASP A 133 -21.89 44.22 -21.07
N ASP A 134 -21.95 43.61 -19.88
CA ASP A 134 -23.14 42.93 -19.34
C ASP A 134 -22.78 42.36 -17.96
N LYS A 135 -22.89 43.21 -16.95
CA LYS A 135 -23.04 42.80 -15.56
C LYS A 135 -24.42 43.22 -15.09
N LYS A 136 -25.36 42.28 -15.08
CA LYS A 136 -26.38 42.13 -14.01
C LYS A 136 -27.19 40.86 -14.27
N GLY A 137 -27.16 39.94 -13.30
CA GLY A 137 -27.95 38.72 -13.32
C GLY A 137 -27.33 37.65 -12.44
N GLU A 138 -27.48 37.80 -11.12
CA GLU A 138 -27.46 36.64 -10.23
C GLU A 138 -28.68 35.77 -10.56
N GLU A 139 -28.44 34.52 -10.95
CA GLU A 139 -29.31 33.37 -10.72
C GLU A 139 -28.40 32.15 -10.97
N SER A 140 -28.16 31.40 -9.90
CA SER A 140 -27.40 30.15 -9.92
C SER A 140 -28.16 29.10 -10.70
N THR A 141 -27.96 29.04 -12.00
CA THR A 141 -28.31 27.85 -12.78
C THR A 141 -27.34 26.73 -12.39
N PRO A 142 -27.84 25.58 -11.91
CA PRO A 142 -26.97 24.45 -11.61
C PRO A 142 -26.24 24.08 -12.90
N ALA A 143 -24.91 24.02 -12.83
CA ALA A 143 -24.08 23.61 -13.94
C ALA A 143 -24.55 22.23 -14.40
N LEU A 144 -25.34 22.18 -15.49
CA LEU A 144 -25.67 20.97 -16.20
C LEU A 144 -24.35 20.31 -16.61
N GLU A 145 -24.16 19.08 -16.14
CA GLU A 145 -22.87 18.39 -16.08
C GLU A 145 -22.20 18.18 -17.46
N ASN A 146 -22.94 18.42 -18.56
CA ASN A 146 -22.56 18.10 -19.93
C ASN A 146 -22.63 19.31 -20.91
N VAL A 147 -22.47 20.55 -20.43
CA VAL A 147 -22.49 21.74 -21.30
C VAL A 147 -21.20 22.55 -21.16
N MET A 148 -20.45 22.66 -22.26
CA MET A 148 -19.23 23.49 -22.35
C MET A 148 -19.58 24.99 -22.42
N PRO A 149 -18.65 25.89 -22.01
CA PRO A 149 -18.88 27.33 -22.07
C PRO A 149 -19.02 27.79 -23.53
N GLY A 150 -20.24 28.15 -23.91
CA GLY A 150 -20.63 28.43 -25.31
C GLY A 150 -22.01 27.89 -25.69
N GLY A 151 -22.70 27.16 -24.79
CA GLY A 151 -24.07 26.69 -25.01
C GLY A 151 -24.18 25.49 -25.98
N VAL A 152 -23.05 24.92 -26.39
CA VAL A 152 -23.00 23.72 -27.22
C VAL A 152 -23.11 22.50 -26.30
N PRO A 153 -24.13 21.64 -26.47
CA PRO A 153 -24.23 20.40 -25.70
C PRO A 153 -23.04 19.49 -26.03
N GLU A 154 -22.41 18.88 -25.02
CA GLU A 154 -21.36 17.88 -25.27
C GLU A 154 -21.95 16.71 -26.06
N ILE A 155 -21.37 16.47 -27.23
CA ILE A 155 -21.63 15.27 -28.01
C ILE A 155 -20.87 14.13 -27.32
N PRO A 156 -21.55 13.09 -26.80
CA PRO A 156 -20.88 11.94 -26.21
C PRO A 156 -20.00 11.25 -27.27
N ASN A 157 -18.80 10.83 -26.88
CA ASN A 157 -17.86 10.12 -27.78
C ASN A 157 -18.24 8.64 -27.97
N ASP A 158 -19.54 8.37 -28.11
CA ASP A 158 -20.13 7.03 -28.21
C ASP A 158 -20.56 6.70 -29.66
N GLY A 159 -20.25 7.57 -30.63
CA GLY A 159 -20.60 7.39 -32.05
C GLY A 159 -22.00 7.86 -32.46
N THR A 160 -22.87 8.20 -31.51
CA THR A 160 -24.25 8.66 -31.74
C THR A 160 -24.38 9.87 -32.68
N PHE A 161 -23.37 10.72 -32.75
CA PHE A 161 -23.34 11.85 -33.68
C PHE A 161 -23.13 11.43 -35.14
N LEU A 162 -22.28 10.43 -35.37
CA LEU A 162 -22.06 9.90 -36.71
C LEU A 162 -23.32 9.21 -37.25
N GLU A 163 -24.09 8.54 -36.37
CA GLU A 163 -25.38 7.96 -36.73
C GLU A 163 -26.39 9.04 -37.15
N LYS A 164 -26.51 10.13 -36.38
CA LYS A 164 -27.38 11.27 -36.74
C LYS A 164 -26.97 11.91 -38.06
N LEU A 165 -25.67 12.05 -38.32
CA LEU A 165 -25.15 12.60 -39.57
C LEU A 165 -25.47 11.69 -40.77
N LEU A 166 -25.29 10.38 -40.62
CA LEU A 166 -25.63 9.39 -41.64
C LEU A 166 -27.14 9.35 -41.92
N ALA A 167 -27.98 9.46 -40.89
CA ALA A 167 -29.42 9.54 -41.04
C ALA A 167 -29.83 10.78 -41.85
N GLN A 168 -29.27 11.95 -41.55
CA GLN A 168 -29.53 13.17 -42.33
C GLN A 168 -29.08 13.05 -43.79
N GLN A 169 -27.96 12.37 -44.06
CA GLN A 169 -27.52 12.11 -45.44
C GLN A 169 -28.49 11.19 -46.19
N LYS A 170 -29.04 10.17 -45.52
CA LYS A 170 -30.06 9.29 -46.10
C LYS A 170 -31.36 10.03 -46.38
N GLU A 171 -31.87 10.78 -45.41
CA GLU A 171 -33.08 11.60 -45.59
C GLU A 171 -32.92 12.62 -46.73
N LYS A 172 -31.74 13.24 -46.84
CA LYS A 172 -31.44 14.18 -47.92
C LYS A 172 -31.31 13.51 -49.29
N ALA A 173 -30.88 12.24 -49.33
CA ALA A 173 -30.82 11.44 -50.54
C ALA A 173 -32.20 10.86 -50.94
N GLU A 174 -33.09 10.62 -49.97
CA GLU A 174 -34.48 10.22 -50.23
C GLU A 174 -35.36 11.40 -50.67
N GLN A 175 -34.97 12.63 -50.33
CA GLN A 175 -35.64 13.87 -50.76
C GLN A 175 -35.09 14.43 -52.10
N SER A 176 -34.08 13.80 -52.70
CA SER A 176 -33.51 14.16 -54.01
C SER A 176 -33.88 13.14 -55.08
#